data_AF-A0A5R9M193-F1
#
_entry.id   AF-A0A5R9M193-F1
#
_cell.length_a   1.000
_cell.length_b   1.000
_cell.length_c   1.000
_cell.angle_alpha   90.00
_cell.angle_beta   90.00
_cell.angle_gamma   90.00
#
_symmetry.space_group_name_H-M   'P 1'
#
loop_
_entity.id
_entity.type
_entity.pdbx_description
1 polymer ?
#
loop_
_entity_poly.entity_id
_entity_poly.type
_entity_poly.pdbx_seq_one_letter_code
_entity_poly.pdbx_strand_id
1 'polypeptide(L)'
;MKNTSSHSRFQECERPLVFVNHDWGLHVSEVEEKPRRRQARGERRVTQLLEAAASVFCTSGYRAASTNAIAREAGVSPGTLYQFFPNKEAIAVELGGRLIQQMQQAHGLVFTPENAALPLSEMIDRIVDPFIDFNCANPAFLALIKGPDTPGKVTDEHDQLHASLLERVDRLIELRAPLLSAADRARIAEIAFAMFKTGLELVLAQEGAEQAAYIKELKGLLYRYLAPYVGTESRPPLGHH
;
A
#
# COMPACT_ATOMS: atom_id res chain seq x y z
N MET A 1 -68.87 30.17 -10.14
CA MET A 1 -69.26 31.10 -9.05
C MET A 1 -68.02 31.88 -8.60
N LYS A 2 -68.12 33.22 -8.67
CA LYS A 2 -67.33 34.27 -7.97
C LYS A 2 -65.81 34.32 -8.28
N ASN A 3 -65.30 35.20 -9.15
CA ASN A 3 -65.24 36.69 -9.11
C ASN A 3 -64.41 37.18 -7.90
N THR A 4 -63.27 37.87 -8.08
CA THR A 4 -63.09 39.34 -7.97
C THR A 4 -61.71 39.75 -8.55
N SER A 5 -61.57 40.61 -9.58
CA SER A 5 -61.53 42.11 -9.58
C SER A 5 -60.33 42.69 -8.80
N SER A 6 -59.57 43.72 -9.19
CA SER A 6 -59.70 44.78 -10.20
C SER A 6 -58.45 45.69 -10.18
N HIS A 7 -58.05 46.19 -11.36
CA HIS A 7 -57.62 47.56 -11.71
C HIS A 7 -56.67 48.38 -10.80
N SER A 8 -55.57 48.88 -11.38
CA SER A 8 -55.26 50.32 -11.39
C SER A 8 -54.24 50.66 -12.50
N ARG A 9 -54.42 51.86 -13.08
CA ARG A 9 -53.77 52.47 -14.26
C ARG A 9 -52.93 53.67 -13.79
N PHE A 10 -52.22 54.32 -14.74
CA PHE A 10 -51.45 55.59 -14.68
C PHE A 10 -49.97 55.42 -14.28
N GLN A 11 -48.93 55.62 -15.11
CA GLN A 11 -48.63 56.51 -16.24
C GLN A 11 -48.23 57.94 -15.83
N GLU A 12 -46.91 58.23 -15.84
CA GLU A 12 -46.21 59.44 -16.33
C GLU A 12 -44.71 59.34 -15.99
N CYS A 13 -43.81 59.27 -16.98
CA CYS A 13 -43.01 60.37 -17.57
C CYS A 13 -41.93 60.88 -16.59
N GLU A 14 -40.63 60.66 -16.82
CA GLU A 14 -39.80 61.47 -17.74
C GLU A 14 -38.61 60.66 -18.33
N ARG A 15 -38.28 60.94 -19.60
CA ARG A 15 -36.97 60.71 -20.28
C ARG A 15 -36.40 62.11 -20.66
N PRO A 16 -35.25 62.32 -21.35
CA PRO A 16 -34.13 61.44 -21.79
C PRO A 16 -32.72 62.11 -21.58
N LEU A 17 -31.57 61.44 -21.70
CA LEU A 17 -30.61 61.36 -22.83
C LEU A 17 -29.23 61.16 -22.12
N VAL A 18 -28.28 60.32 -22.55
CA VAL A 18 -27.47 60.41 -23.76
C VAL A 18 -26.85 59.04 -24.11
N PHE A 19 -26.75 58.81 -25.42
CA PHE A 19 -26.08 57.77 -26.21
C PHE A 19 -24.66 57.34 -25.72
N VAL A 20 -24.36 56.04 -25.58
CA VAL A 20 -23.78 55.04 -26.54
C VAL A 20 -22.32 54.71 -26.21
N ASN A 21 -22.00 53.44 -25.90
CA ASN A 21 -21.27 52.60 -26.85
C ASN A 21 -21.42 51.10 -26.58
N HIS A 22 -21.65 50.36 -27.67
CA HIS A 22 -21.61 48.92 -27.78
C HIS A 22 -20.17 48.42 -27.55
N ASP A 23 -20.07 47.15 -27.15
CA ASP A 23 -18.86 46.30 -27.16
C ASP A 23 -18.18 46.08 -25.81
N TRP A 24 -18.61 45.04 -25.08
CA TRP A 24 -17.77 44.33 -24.11
C TRP A 24 -18.14 42.84 -24.18
N GLY A 25 -17.24 42.08 -24.81
CA GLY A 25 -17.34 40.64 -24.97
C GLY A 25 -17.55 39.89 -23.66
N LEU A 26 -18.21 38.74 -23.79
CA LEU A 26 -18.38 37.77 -22.72
C LEU A 26 -17.00 37.31 -22.22
N HIS A 27 -16.51 37.93 -21.16
CA HIS A 27 -15.48 37.34 -20.31
C HIS A 27 -16.12 36.19 -19.53
N VAL A 28 -16.07 34.99 -20.13
CA VAL A 28 -16.15 33.75 -19.37
C VAL A 28 -14.84 33.67 -18.58
N SER A 29 -14.90 33.92 -17.28
CA SER A 29 -13.78 33.68 -16.38
C SER A 29 -13.46 32.19 -16.38
N GLU A 30 -12.24 31.84 -16.82
CA GLU A 30 -11.64 30.52 -16.64
C GLU A 30 -11.69 30.14 -15.16
N VAL A 31 -12.56 29.20 -14.80
CA VAL A 31 -12.54 28.55 -13.49
C VAL A 31 -11.26 27.70 -13.41
N GLU A 32 -10.52 27.86 -12.31
CA GLU A 32 -9.16 27.35 -12.06
C GLU A 32 -8.95 25.84 -12.32
N GLU A 33 -8.47 25.49 -13.53
CA GLU A 33 -8.00 24.13 -13.87
C GLU A 33 -6.50 23.89 -13.54
N LYS A 34 -5.76 24.95 -13.18
CA LYS A 34 -4.29 24.98 -13.09
C LYS A 34 -3.66 24.24 -11.87
N PRO A 35 -4.24 24.24 -10.64
CA PRO A 35 -3.59 23.59 -9.50
C PRO A 35 -3.62 22.05 -9.58
N ARG A 36 -4.78 21.45 -9.93
CA ARG A 36 -4.95 19.99 -10.01
C ARG A 36 -4.08 19.35 -11.08
N ARG A 37 -3.91 20.00 -12.24
CA ARG A 37 -3.09 19.48 -13.35
C ARG A 37 -1.59 19.52 -13.05
N ARG A 38 -1.12 20.53 -12.29
CA ARG A 38 0.28 20.62 -11.83
C ARG A 38 0.58 19.58 -10.75
N GLN A 39 -0.34 19.37 -9.80
CA GLN A 39 -0.24 18.34 -8.78
C GLN A 39 -0.16 16.94 -9.40
N ALA A 40 -1.07 16.61 -10.31
CA ALA A 40 -1.07 15.30 -11.00
C ALA A 40 0.22 15.04 -11.81
N ARG A 41 0.83 16.09 -12.39
CA ARG A 41 2.15 15.96 -13.06
C ARG A 41 3.28 15.75 -12.07
N GLY A 42 3.24 16.39 -10.90
CA GLY A 42 4.19 16.20 -9.82
C GLY A 42 4.14 14.77 -9.26
N GLU A 43 2.94 14.27 -8.97
CA GLU A 43 2.72 12.90 -8.48
C GLU A 43 3.23 11.85 -9.48
N ARG A 44 2.91 12.01 -10.76
CA ARG A 44 3.45 11.12 -11.82
C ARG A 44 4.98 11.13 -11.86
N ARG A 45 5.59 12.31 -11.69
CA ARG A 45 7.06 12.43 -11.69
C ARG A 45 7.67 11.75 -10.45
N VAL A 46 7.05 11.92 -9.29
CA VAL A 46 7.47 11.22 -8.08
C VAL A 46 7.40 9.71 -8.28
N THR A 47 6.29 9.18 -8.79
CA THR A 47 6.16 7.74 -9.07
C THR A 47 7.25 7.24 -10.02
N GLN A 48 7.50 7.95 -11.14
CA GLN A 48 8.58 7.62 -12.06
C GLN A 48 9.95 7.56 -11.39
N LEU A 49 10.26 8.53 -10.52
CA LEU A 49 11.53 8.59 -9.79
C LEU A 49 11.67 7.43 -8.78
N LEU A 50 10.58 7.04 -8.12
CA LEU A 50 10.57 5.96 -7.16
C LEU A 50 10.66 4.58 -7.84
N GLU A 51 10.03 4.39 -8.99
CA GLU A 51 10.18 3.18 -9.82
C GLU A 51 11.64 2.99 -10.27
N ALA A 52 12.25 4.07 -10.77
CA ALA A 52 13.67 4.08 -11.12
C ALA A 52 14.57 3.79 -9.90
N ALA A 53 14.25 4.38 -8.74
CA ALA A 53 14.97 4.11 -7.51
C ALA A 53 14.86 2.64 -7.08
N ALA A 54 13.66 2.05 -7.17
CA ALA A 54 13.44 0.64 -6.89
C ALA A 54 14.32 -0.25 -7.78
N SER A 55 14.35 -0.02 -9.10
CA SER A 55 15.23 -0.72 -10.04
C SER A 55 16.70 -0.63 -9.65
N VAL A 56 17.18 0.58 -9.35
CA VAL A 56 18.58 0.82 -8.97
C VAL A 56 18.93 0.17 -7.63
N PHE A 57 18.04 0.23 -6.63
CA PHE A 57 18.25 -0.41 -5.32
C PHE A 57 18.25 -1.93 -5.41
N CYS A 58 17.37 -2.53 -6.22
CA CYS A 58 17.39 -3.97 -6.49
C CYS A 58 18.72 -4.42 -7.10
N THR A 59 19.19 -3.69 -8.11
CA THR A 59 20.33 -4.10 -8.93
C THR A 59 21.67 -3.88 -8.24
N SER A 60 21.84 -2.72 -7.59
CA SER A 60 23.13 -2.31 -7.02
C SER A 60 23.20 -2.45 -5.48
N GLY A 61 22.06 -2.69 -4.83
CA GLY A 61 21.91 -2.50 -3.39
C GLY A 61 21.87 -1.02 -2.99
N TYR A 62 21.30 -0.73 -1.82
CA TYR A 62 21.13 0.65 -1.35
C TYR A 62 22.45 1.41 -1.21
N ARG A 63 23.51 0.76 -0.70
CA ARG A 63 24.82 1.40 -0.46
C ARG A 63 25.45 1.93 -1.74
N ALA A 64 25.54 1.10 -2.78
CA ALA A 64 26.20 1.45 -4.04
C ALA A 64 25.33 2.30 -4.99
N ALA A 65 24.02 2.35 -4.75
CA ALA A 65 23.13 3.23 -5.50
C ALA A 65 23.50 4.72 -5.32
N SER A 66 23.27 5.51 -6.37
CA SER A 66 23.49 6.96 -6.40
C SER A 66 22.30 7.70 -7.02
N THR A 67 22.09 8.95 -6.62
CA THR A 67 21.05 9.83 -7.21
C THR A 67 21.26 10.03 -8.71
N ASN A 68 22.51 10.05 -9.18
CA ASN A 68 22.82 10.13 -10.61
C ASN A 68 22.40 8.86 -11.37
N ALA A 69 22.60 7.67 -10.79
CA ALA A 69 22.13 6.42 -11.38
C ALA A 69 20.59 6.40 -11.45
N ILE A 70 19.91 6.87 -10.41
CA ILE A 70 18.45 6.96 -10.36
C ILE A 70 17.92 7.96 -11.39
N ALA A 71 18.53 9.15 -11.51
CA ALA A 71 18.13 10.14 -12.51
C ALA A 71 18.29 9.60 -13.94
N ARG A 72 19.40 8.89 -14.20
CA ARG A 72 19.65 8.23 -15.49
C ARG A 72 18.61 7.16 -15.78
N GLU A 73 18.32 6.29 -14.81
CA GLU A 73 17.29 5.24 -14.93
C GLU A 73 15.90 5.83 -15.20
N ALA A 74 15.56 6.93 -14.52
CA ALA A 74 14.30 7.65 -14.73
C ALA A 74 14.26 8.45 -16.04
N GLY A 75 15.36 8.56 -16.79
CA GLY A 75 15.45 9.38 -17.99
C GLY A 75 15.27 10.88 -17.72
N VAL A 76 15.71 11.39 -16.56
CA VAL A 76 15.62 12.80 -16.17
C VAL A 76 17.00 13.40 -15.87
N SER A 77 17.08 14.73 -15.87
CA SER A 77 18.31 15.40 -15.42
C SER A 77 18.50 15.27 -13.90
N PRO A 78 19.74 15.28 -13.38
CA PRO A 78 19.99 15.31 -11.93
C PRO A 78 19.27 16.49 -11.25
N GLY A 79 19.28 17.66 -11.88
CA GLY A 79 18.57 18.84 -11.37
C GLY A 79 17.07 18.63 -11.23
N THR A 80 16.45 17.88 -12.14
CA THR A 80 15.03 17.48 -12.03
C THR A 80 14.81 16.57 -10.83
N LEU A 81 15.67 15.57 -10.60
CA LEU A 81 15.55 14.70 -9.41
C LEU A 81 15.67 15.52 -8.13
N TYR A 82 16.65 16.42 -8.04
CA TYR A 82 16.87 17.26 -6.86
C TYR A 82 15.74 18.25 -6.55
N GLN A 83 14.86 18.55 -7.52
CA GLN A 83 13.64 19.32 -7.26
C GLN A 83 12.59 18.54 -6.44
N PHE A 84 12.63 17.21 -6.49
CA PHE A 84 11.69 16.34 -5.77
C PHE A 84 12.32 15.71 -4.53
N PHE A 85 13.58 15.31 -4.62
CA PHE A 85 14.28 14.62 -3.53
C PHE A 85 15.66 15.22 -3.29
N PRO A 86 15.94 15.70 -2.07
CA PRO A 86 17.22 16.36 -1.77
C PRO A 86 18.41 15.40 -1.76
N ASN A 87 18.18 14.11 -1.46
CA ASN A 87 19.23 13.10 -1.35
C ASN A 87 18.68 11.67 -1.56
N LYS A 88 19.57 10.67 -1.61
CA LYS A 88 19.23 9.24 -1.76
C LYS A 88 18.37 8.72 -0.60
N GLU A 89 18.62 9.21 0.61
CA GLU A 89 17.88 8.80 1.81
C GLU A 89 16.40 9.19 1.74
N ALA A 90 16.10 10.42 1.33
CA ALA A 90 14.72 10.89 1.15
C ALA A 90 13.95 10.04 0.12
N ILE A 91 14.63 9.59 -0.94
CA ILE A 91 14.06 8.68 -1.94
C ILE A 91 13.74 7.32 -1.29
N ALA A 92 14.67 6.76 -0.52
CA ALA A 92 14.49 5.47 0.13
C ALA A 92 13.42 5.50 1.23
N VAL A 93 13.33 6.59 2.01
CA VAL A 93 12.26 6.79 3.00
C VAL A 93 10.89 6.86 2.32
N GLU A 94 10.75 7.63 1.25
CA GLU A 94 9.48 7.74 0.52
C GLU A 94 9.10 6.40 -0.15
N LEU A 95 10.05 5.74 -0.82
CA LEU A 95 9.82 4.43 -1.44
C LEU A 95 9.46 3.38 -0.38
N GLY A 96 10.22 3.29 0.70
CA GLY A 96 10.01 2.36 1.80
C GLY A 96 8.64 2.56 2.44
N GLY A 97 8.28 3.81 2.77
CA GLY A 97 6.96 4.12 3.35
C GLY A 97 5.81 3.70 2.44
N ARG A 98 5.91 3.92 1.12
CA ARG A 98 4.89 3.46 0.16
C ARG A 98 4.78 1.95 0.09
N LEU A 99 5.91 1.25 0.05
CA LEU A 99 5.92 -0.22 0.03
C LEU A 99 5.35 -0.80 1.33
N ILE A 100 5.71 -0.23 2.49
CA ILE A 100 5.16 -0.62 3.78
C ILE A 100 3.64 -0.37 3.84
N GLN A 101 3.16 0.76 3.32
CA GLN A 101 1.72 1.03 3.25
C GLN A 101 0.98 0.05 2.34
N GLN A 102 1.51 -0.25 1.16
CA GLN A 102 0.94 -1.25 0.25
C GLN A 102 0.89 -2.63 0.91
N MET A 103 1.96 -3.00 1.62
CA MET A 103 2.04 -4.25 2.37
C MET A 103 1.01 -4.30 3.51
N GLN A 104 0.85 -3.22 4.28
CA GLN A 104 -0.18 -3.11 5.33
C GLN A 104 -1.61 -3.27 4.76
N GLN A 105 -1.87 -2.72 3.57
CA GLN A 105 -3.15 -2.89 2.88
C GLN A 105 -3.40 -4.35 2.51
N ALA A 106 -2.40 -5.04 1.95
CA ALA A 106 -2.49 -6.48 1.65
C ALA A 106 -2.78 -7.30 2.93
N HIS A 107 -2.12 -6.99 4.04
CA HIS A 107 -2.34 -7.68 5.32
C HIS A 107 -3.75 -7.44 5.89
N GLY A 108 -4.28 -6.23 5.76
CA GLY A 108 -5.59 -5.87 6.32
C GLY A 108 -6.74 -6.72 5.79
N LEU A 109 -6.55 -7.36 4.64
CA LEU A 109 -7.58 -8.14 3.94
C LEU A 109 -7.59 -9.62 4.31
N VAL A 110 -6.56 -10.14 4.98
CA VAL A 110 -6.35 -11.61 5.11
C VAL A 110 -6.39 -12.16 6.53
N PHE A 111 -6.05 -11.37 7.56
CA PHE A 111 -6.11 -11.80 8.96
C PHE A 111 -7.52 -11.59 9.54
N THR A 112 -8.50 -12.31 9.01
CA THR A 112 -9.91 -12.14 9.39
C THR A 112 -10.45 -13.38 10.11
N PRO A 113 -11.51 -13.24 10.93
CA PRO A 113 -12.18 -14.39 11.54
C PRO A 113 -12.73 -15.40 10.52
N GLU A 114 -13.17 -14.93 9.35
CA GLU A 114 -13.67 -15.77 8.27
C GLU A 114 -12.55 -16.66 7.72
N ASN A 115 -11.36 -16.09 7.48
CA ASN A 115 -10.20 -16.89 7.07
C ASN A 115 -9.74 -17.84 8.19
N ALA A 116 -9.83 -17.43 9.46
CA ALA A 116 -9.51 -18.28 10.61
C ALA A 116 -10.40 -19.52 10.71
N ALA A 117 -11.62 -19.46 10.17
CA ALA A 117 -12.60 -20.54 10.18
C ALA A 117 -12.40 -21.59 9.07
N LEU A 118 -11.58 -21.29 8.05
CA LEU A 118 -11.32 -22.21 6.93
C LEU A 118 -10.55 -23.47 7.38
N PRO A 119 -10.54 -24.55 6.57
CA PRO A 119 -9.55 -25.61 6.72
C PRO A 119 -8.13 -25.04 6.73
N LEU A 120 -7.23 -25.61 7.54
CA LEU A 120 -5.90 -25.04 7.78
C LEU A 120 -5.10 -24.81 6.49
N SER A 121 -5.18 -25.74 5.53
CA SER A 121 -4.51 -25.58 4.23
C SER A 121 -5.02 -24.35 3.47
N GLU A 122 -6.34 -24.16 3.40
CA GLU A 122 -6.94 -23.02 2.71
C GLU A 122 -6.65 -21.71 3.46
N MET A 123 -6.70 -21.70 4.80
CA MET A 123 -6.31 -20.54 5.59
C MET A 123 -4.86 -20.12 5.28
N ILE A 124 -3.94 -21.08 5.23
CA ILE A 124 -2.53 -20.82 4.88
C ILE A 124 -2.44 -20.25 3.48
N ASP A 125 -3.13 -20.82 2.48
CA ASP A 125 -3.13 -20.28 1.11
C ASP A 125 -3.61 -18.82 1.08
N ARG A 126 -4.77 -18.53 1.67
CA ARG A 126 -5.36 -17.17 1.69
C ARG A 126 -4.50 -16.13 2.38
N ILE A 127 -3.76 -16.53 3.42
CA ILE A 127 -2.89 -15.62 4.17
C ILE A 127 -1.56 -15.46 3.46
N VAL A 128 -0.94 -16.55 2.98
CA VAL A 128 0.45 -16.55 2.51
C VAL A 128 0.56 -15.99 1.09
N ASP A 129 -0.39 -16.29 0.20
CA ASP A 129 -0.28 -15.91 -1.22
C ASP A 129 -0.15 -14.40 -1.43
N PRO A 130 -0.97 -13.54 -0.79
CA PRO A 130 -0.85 -12.09 -1.01
C PRO A 130 0.50 -11.51 -0.58
N PHE A 131 1.17 -12.12 0.40
CA PHE A 131 2.51 -11.69 0.78
C PHE A 131 3.56 -12.12 -0.24
N ILE A 132 3.46 -13.36 -0.74
CA ILE A 132 4.36 -13.86 -1.78
C ILE A 132 4.20 -13.00 -3.03
N ASP A 133 2.96 -12.77 -3.46
CA ASP A 133 2.63 -11.92 -4.61
C ASP A 133 3.19 -10.51 -4.45
N PHE A 134 2.98 -9.89 -3.29
CA PHE A 134 3.52 -8.56 -3.00
C PHE A 134 5.05 -8.54 -3.13
N ASN A 135 5.75 -9.50 -2.52
CA ASN A 135 7.21 -9.52 -2.55
C ASN A 135 7.76 -9.84 -3.94
N CYS A 136 7.10 -10.71 -4.71
CA CYS A 136 7.46 -10.98 -6.10
C CYS A 136 7.28 -9.74 -6.98
N ALA A 137 6.21 -8.97 -6.76
CA ALA A 137 5.97 -7.72 -7.47
C ALA A 137 6.90 -6.58 -7.03
N ASN A 138 7.45 -6.63 -5.81
CA ASN A 138 8.22 -5.55 -5.21
C ASN A 138 9.58 -6.03 -4.65
N PRO A 139 10.53 -6.49 -5.50
CA PRO A 139 11.84 -6.95 -5.04
C PRO A 139 12.64 -5.86 -4.29
N ALA A 140 12.34 -4.58 -4.55
CA ALA A 140 12.97 -3.44 -3.88
C ALA A 140 12.64 -3.39 -2.38
N PHE A 141 11.53 -3.98 -1.96
CA PHE A 141 11.14 -4.07 -0.56
C PHE A 141 12.19 -4.84 0.25
N LEU A 142 12.59 -6.03 -0.21
CA LEU A 142 13.65 -6.80 0.43
C LEU A 142 15.00 -6.08 0.40
N ALA A 143 15.35 -5.47 -0.74
CA ALA A 143 16.61 -4.76 -0.90
C ALA A 143 16.74 -3.58 0.07
N LEU A 144 15.63 -2.88 0.33
CA LEU A 144 15.57 -1.80 1.32
C LEU A 144 15.60 -2.35 2.74
N ILE A 145 14.82 -3.37 3.08
CA ILE A 145 14.75 -3.86 4.47
C ILE A 145 16.07 -4.50 4.94
N LYS A 146 16.77 -5.20 4.06
CA LYS A 146 17.97 -5.98 4.42
C LYS A 146 19.29 -5.22 4.26
N GLY A 147 19.26 -4.03 3.67
CA GLY A 147 20.47 -3.26 3.41
C GLY A 147 21.17 -2.85 4.72
N PRO A 148 22.48 -3.09 4.91
CA PRO A 148 23.21 -2.71 6.12
C PRO A 148 23.31 -1.18 6.34
N ASP A 149 22.89 -0.38 5.35
CA ASP A 149 22.94 1.08 5.36
C ASP A 149 21.57 1.73 5.19
N THR A 150 20.48 0.96 5.29
CA THR A 150 19.12 1.47 5.08
C THR A 150 18.77 2.55 6.10
N PRO A 151 18.05 3.63 5.71
CA PRO A 151 17.66 4.69 6.64
C PRO A 151 16.88 4.16 7.85
N GLY A 152 17.23 4.63 9.04
CA GLY A 152 16.63 4.17 10.31
C GLY A 152 15.10 4.27 10.33
N LYS A 153 14.53 5.30 9.69
CA LYS A 153 13.07 5.43 9.59
C LYS A 153 12.41 4.26 8.83
N VAL A 154 13.06 3.74 7.78
CA VAL A 154 12.53 2.60 7.02
C VAL A 154 12.62 1.33 7.86
N THR A 155 13.71 1.14 8.61
CA THR A 155 13.83 0.00 9.52
C THR A 155 12.81 0.06 10.66
N ASP A 156 12.59 1.25 11.24
CA ASP A 156 11.61 1.45 12.31
C ASP A 156 10.16 1.15 11.85
N GLU A 157 9.77 1.66 10.67
CA GLU A 157 8.45 1.40 10.09
C GLU A 157 8.26 -0.09 9.76
N HIS A 158 9.32 -0.76 9.30
CA HIS A 158 9.33 -2.18 9.05
C HIS A 158 9.23 -3.01 10.34
N ASP A 159 9.89 -2.59 11.42
CA ASP A 159 9.80 -3.27 12.71
C ASP A 159 8.40 -3.12 13.32
N GLN A 160 7.76 -1.95 13.15
CA GLN A 160 6.36 -1.75 13.50
C GLN A 160 5.43 -2.66 12.68
N LEU A 161 5.69 -2.79 11.37
CA LEU A 161 4.95 -3.73 10.52
C LEU A 161 5.10 -5.18 11.03
N HIS A 162 6.32 -5.60 11.37
CA HIS A 162 6.58 -6.92 11.96
C HIS A 162 5.84 -7.16 13.27
N ALA A 163 5.87 -6.21 14.20
CA ALA A 163 5.14 -6.33 15.45
C ALA A 163 3.63 -6.48 15.20
N SER A 164 3.07 -5.65 14.31
CA SER A 164 1.63 -5.73 13.96
C SER A 164 1.24 -7.07 13.31
N LEU A 165 2.15 -7.67 12.54
CA LEU A 165 1.93 -8.98 11.93
C LEU A 165 1.94 -10.11 12.96
N LEU A 166 2.88 -10.07 13.92
CA LEU A 166 2.93 -11.03 15.01
C LEU A 166 1.65 -11.00 15.84
N GLU A 167 1.15 -9.80 16.17
CA GLU A 167 -0.14 -9.64 16.88
C GLU A 167 -1.32 -10.24 16.10
N ARG A 168 -1.34 -10.06 14.77
CA ARG A 168 -2.39 -10.63 13.91
C ARG A 168 -2.31 -12.15 13.82
N VAL A 169 -1.11 -12.72 13.71
CA VAL A 169 -0.89 -14.17 13.73
C VAL A 169 -1.31 -14.76 15.07
N ASP A 170 -0.92 -14.12 16.18
CA ASP A 170 -1.30 -14.49 17.53
C ASP A 170 -2.83 -14.49 17.72
N ARG A 171 -3.54 -13.51 17.14
CA ARG A 171 -5.01 -13.45 17.13
C ARG A 171 -5.66 -14.55 16.29
N LEU A 172 -5.11 -14.88 15.12
CA LEU A 172 -5.59 -16.00 14.32
C LEU A 172 -5.45 -17.34 15.06
N ILE A 173 -4.31 -17.54 15.72
CA ILE A 173 -4.07 -18.72 16.55
C ILE A 173 -5.07 -18.75 17.71
N GLU A 174 -5.39 -17.62 18.34
CA GLU A 174 -6.41 -17.56 19.40
C GLU A 174 -7.78 -18.05 18.92
N LEU A 175 -8.23 -17.57 17.76
CA LEU A 175 -9.50 -17.97 17.16
C LEU A 175 -9.52 -19.48 16.84
N ARG A 176 -8.37 -20.02 16.42
CA ARG A 176 -8.20 -21.45 16.13
C ARG A 176 -7.73 -22.30 17.31
N ALA A 177 -7.47 -21.75 18.48
CA ALA A 177 -6.98 -22.52 19.61
C ALA A 177 -7.20 -21.76 20.92
N PRO A 178 -8.47 -21.51 21.32
CA PRO A 178 -8.80 -20.66 22.46
C PRO A 178 -8.34 -21.24 23.81
N LEU A 179 -7.97 -22.53 23.83
CA LEU A 179 -7.46 -23.21 25.03
C LEU A 179 -5.95 -23.06 25.21
N LEU A 180 -5.21 -22.55 24.21
CA LEU A 180 -3.77 -22.30 24.36
C LEU A 180 -3.52 -21.09 25.27
N SER A 181 -2.49 -21.20 26.10
CA SER A 181 -2.03 -20.05 26.90
C SER A 181 -1.50 -18.94 25.99
N ALA A 182 -1.58 -17.68 26.46
CA ALA A 182 -1.01 -16.55 25.72
C ALA A 182 0.51 -16.71 25.46
N ALA A 183 1.24 -17.30 26.40
CA ALA A 183 2.67 -17.55 26.26
C ALA A 183 2.97 -18.60 25.17
N ASP A 184 2.16 -19.65 25.07
CA ASP A 184 2.35 -20.67 24.02
C ASP A 184 1.95 -20.12 22.65
N ARG A 185 0.84 -19.36 22.57
CA ARG A 185 0.41 -18.70 21.33
C ARG A 185 1.48 -17.75 20.80
N ALA A 186 2.08 -16.92 21.65
CA ALA A 186 3.14 -16.00 21.26
C ALA A 186 4.35 -16.75 20.65
N ARG A 187 4.82 -17.83 21.30
CA ARG A 187 5.93 -18.63 20.76
C ARG A 187 5.58 -19.30 19.44
N ILE A 188 4.35 -19.80 19.30
CA ILE A 188 3.88 -20.42 18.04
C ILE A 188 3.81 -19.35 16.93
N ALA A 189 3.28 -18.17 17.23
CA ALA A 189 3.23 -17.06 16.29
C ALA A 189 4.63 -16.62 15.83
N GLU A 190 5.57 -16.47 16.77
CA GLU A 190 6.96 -16.11 16.49
C GLU A 190 7.65 -17.14 15.58
N ILE A 191 7.54 -18.43 15.91
CA ILE A 191 8.16 -19.50 15.10
C ILE A 191 7.50 -19.59 13.72
N ALA A 192 6.16 -19.54 13.63
CA ALA A 192 5.46 -19.57 12.35
C ALA A 192 5.85 -18.38 11.47
N PHE A 193 5.98 -17.20 12.06
CA PHE A 193 6.40 -16.00 11.36
C PHE A 193 7.86 -16.05 10.91
N ALA A 194 8.76 -16.59 11.74
CA ALA A 194 10.15 -16.82 11.36
C ALA A 194 10.26 -17.84 10.22
N MET A 195 9.52 -18.96 10.28
CA MET A 195 9.45 -19.94 9.20
C MET A 195 8.96 -19.31 7.89
N PHE A 196 7.91 -18.48 7.96
CA PHE A 196 7.41 -17.76 6.80
C PHE A 196 8.48 -16.85 6.19
N LYS A 197 9.12 -16.00 7.00
CA LYS A 197 10.17 -15.09 6.52
C LYS A 197 11.33 -15.82 5.87
N THR A 198 11.91 -16.79 6.58
CA THR A 198 13.07 -17.52 6.04
C THR A 198 12.69 -18.30 4.79
N GLY A 199 11.50 -18.91 4.75
CA GLY A 199 11.03 -19.59 3.55
C GLY A 199 10.74 -18.63 2.39
N LEU A 200 10.20 -17.45 2.67
CA LEU A 200 9.94 -16.41 1.68
C LEU A 200 11.23 -15.95 1.00
N GLU A 201 12.33 -15.84 1.74
CA GLU A 201 13.64 -15.52 1.16
C GLU A 201 14.10 -16.57 0.15
N LEU A 202 13.88 -17.85 0.46
CA LEU A 202 14.20 -18.95 -0.45
C LEU A 202 13.29 -18.93 -1.69
N VAL A 203 11.99 -18.65 -1.51
CA VAL A 203 11.03 -18.49 -2.61
C VAL A 203 11.47 -17.37 -3.56
N LEU A 204 11.84 -16.22 -3.03
CA LEU A 204 12.20 -15.03 -3.82
C LEU A 204 13.57 -15.15 -4.49
N ALA A 205 14.39 -16.11 -4.08
CA ALA A 205 15.64 -16.46 -4.74
C ALA A 205 15.45 -17.38 -5.97
N GLN A 206 14.23 -17.89 -6.21
CA GLN A 206 13.90 -18.77 -7.33
C GLN A 206 12.99 -18.09 -8.35
N GLU A 207 12.92 -18.66 -9.55
CA GLU A 207 12.03 -18.24 -10.63
C GLU A 207 11.28 -19.43 -11.23
N GLY A 208 10.13 -19.16 -11.88
CA GLY A 208 9.38 -20.15 -12.66
C GLY A 208 8.93 -21.37 -11.85
N ALA A 209 9.19 -22.58 -12.38
CA ALA A 209 8.74 -23.83 -11.77
C ALA A 209 9.40 -24.11 -10.41
N GLU A 210 10.66 -23.71 -10.22
CA GLU A 210 11.36 -23.86 -8.94
C GLU A 210 10.74 -22.96 -7.86
N GLN A 211 10.39 -21.72 -8.23
CA GLN A 211 9.67 -20.84 -7.31
C GLN A 211 8.37 -21.47 -6.82
N ALA A 212 7.57 -22.03 -7.74
CA ALA A 212 6.33 -22.72 -7.37
C ALA A 212 6.57 -23.93 -6.44
N ALA A 213 7.67 -24.67 -6.63
CA ALA A 213 8.05 -25.77 -5.74
C ALA A 213 8.42 -25.27 -4.33
N TYR A 214 9.19 -24.19 -4.22
CA TYR A 214 9.54 -23.58 -2.93
C TYR A 214 8.32 -22.98 -2.22
N ILE A 215 7.37 -22.39 -2.94
CA ILE A 215 6.09 -21.91 -2.36
C ILE A 215 5.35 -23.09 -1.72
N LYS A 216 5.27 -24.23 -2.42
CA LYS A 216 4.63 -25.44 -1.91
C LYS A 216 5.32 -25.96 -0.65
N GLU A 217 6.66 -26.00 -0.61
CA GLU A 217 7.42 -26.43 0.57
C GLU A 217 7.22 -25.47 1.75
N LEU A 218 7.22 -24.15 1.52
CA LEU A 218 6.96 -23.15 2.56
C LEU A 218 5.57 -23.33 3.19
N LYS A 219 4.53 -23.46 2.37
CA LYS A 219 3.16 -23.70 2.84
C LYS A 219 3.04 -25.05 3.57
N GLY A 220 3.71 -26.08 3.06
CA GLY A 220 3.78 -27.40 3.69
C GLY A 220 4.49 -27.38 5.05
N LEU A 221 5.55 -26.58 5.20
CA LEU A 221 6.25 -26.35 6.47
C LEU A 221 5.33 -25.70 7.50
N LEU A 222 4.67 -24.60 7.12
CA LEU A 222 3.72 -23.89 7.98
C LEU A 222 2.55 -24.80 8.39
N TYR A 223 2.00 -25.57 7.45
CA TYR A 223 0.92 -26.51 7.72
C TYR A 223 1.32 -27.55 8.77
N ARG A 224 2.45 -28.23 8.58
CA ARG A 224 2.92 -29.28 9.50
C ARG A 224 3.26 -28.74 10.88
N TYR A 225 3.80 -27.52 10.94
CA TYR A 225 4.10 -26.86 12.20
C TYR A 225 2.82 -26.46 12.95
N LEU A 226 1.85 -25.86 12.28
CA LEU A 226 0.63 -25.32 12.91
C LEU A 226 -0.41 -26.39 13.24
N ALA A 227 -0.57 -27.42 12.39
CA ALA A 227 -1.60 -28.45 12.52
C ALA A 227 -1.78 -29.05 13.94
N PRO A 228 -0.72 -29.46 14.67
CA PRO A 228 -0.88 -30.02 16.02
C PRO A 228 -1.43 -29.02 17.05
N TYR A 229 -1.31 -27.71 16.81
CA TYR A 229 -1.74 -26.67 17.74
C TYR A 229 -3.13 -26.11 17.43
N VAL A 230 -3.45 -25.93 16.15
CA VAL A 230 -4.65 -25.19 15.71
C VAL A 230 -5.71 -26.06 15.02
N GLY A 231 -5.42 -27.35 14.82
CA GLY A 231 -6.28 -28.30 14.11
C GLY A 231 -6.38 -28.03 12.60
N THR A 232 -6.79 -29.06 11.84
CA THR A 232 -6.82 -29.03 10.37
C THR A 232 -8.17 -28.66 9.78
N GLU A 233 -9.25 -29.02 10.46
CA GLU A 233 -10.61 -28.86 9.96
C GLU A 233 -11.10 -27.41 10.01
N SER A 234 -12.16 -27.13 9.25
CA SER A 234 -12.91 -25.89 9.37
C SER A 234 -13.48 -25.72 10.77
N ARG A 235 -13.57 -24.47 11.24
CA ARG A 235 -14.22 -24.13 12.51
C ARG A 235 -15.54 -23.44 12.27
N PRO A 236 -16.58 -23.72 13.06
CA PRO A 236 -17.79 -22.92 13.00
C PRO A 236 -17.45 -21.46 13.36
N PRO A 237 -18.06 -20.47 12.70
CA PRO A 237 -17.92 -19.09 13.12
C PRO A 237 -18.36 -18.99 14.58
N LEU A 238 -17.56 -18.31 15.41
CA LEU A 238 -17.91 -18.07 16.81
C LEU A 238 -19.28 -17.38 16.80
N GLY A 239 -20.32 -18.09 17.26
CA GLY A 239 -21.65 -17.53 17.38
C GLY A 239 -21.57 -16.31 18.29
N HIS A 240 -22.14 -15.18 17.83
CA HIS A 240 -22.38 -14.04 18.68
C HIS A 240 -23.31 -14.49 19.82
N HIS A 241 -22.74 -14.73 21.00
CA HIS A 241 -23.46 -14.81 22.26
C HIS A 241 -23.44 -13.43 22.92
#